data_AF-A0A950N7K8-F1
#
_entry.id   AF-A0A950N7K8-F1
#
_cell.length_a   1.000
_cell.length_b   1.000
_cell.length_c   1.000
_cell.angle_alpha   90.00
_cell.angle_beta   90.00
_cell.angle_gamma   90.00
#
_symmetry.space_group_name_H-M   'P 1'
#
loop_
_entity.id
_entity.type
_entity.pdbx_description
1 polymer ?
#
loop_
_entity_poly.entity_id
_entity_poly.type
_entity_poly.pdbx_seq_one_letter_code
_entity_poly.pdbx_strand_id
1 'polypeptide(L)' 'MKALVYTGPEVVLMMDMPSPTVAPGEVLLKVHASGICGSDIHGFLGHSERRKPGLILGHEAVATVDKVHASVAG' A
#
# COMPACT_ATOMS: atom_id res chain seq x y z
N MET A 1 10.06 5.84 -3.57
CA MET A 1 8.88 6.49 -2.96
C MET A 1 8.82 6.20 -1.47
N LYS A 2 8.21 7.07 -0.66
CA LYS A 2 7.96 6.80 0.76
C LYS A 2 6.76 5.87 0.93
N ALA A 3 6.82 4.93 1.87
CA ALA A 3 5.74 4.01 2.20
C ALA A 3 5.71 3.69 3.70
N LEU A 4 4.50 3.53 4.27
CA LEU A 4 4.32 3.06 5.64
C LEU A 4 4.32 1.52 5.65
N VAL A 5 5.39 0.93 6.17
CA VAL A 5 5.62 -0.51 6.16
C VAL A 5 5.37 -1.08 7.56
N TYR A 6 4.52 -2.10 7.65
CA TYR A 6 4.37 -2.93 8.83
C TYR A 6 5.57 -3.86 8.96
N THR A 7 6.38 -3.70 10.01
CA THR A 7 7.59 -4.49 10.24
C THR A 7 7.46 -5.48 11.39
N GLY A 8 6.37 -5.43 12.14
CA GLY A 8 6.03 -6.36 13.21
C GLY A 8 4.96 -5.79 14.13
N PRO A 9 4.45 -6.57 15.09
CA PRO A 9 3.47 -6.10 16.06
C PRO A 9 3.93 -4.81 16.73
N GLU A 10 3.06 -3.82 16.71
CA GLU A 10 3.24 -2.47 17.22
C GLU A 10 4.38 -1.65 16.57
N VAL A 11 4.89 -2.09 15.41
CA VAL A 11 5.97 -1.40 14.70
C VAL A 11 5.61 -1.19 13.22
N VAL A 12 5.45 0.08 12.86
CA VAL A 12 5.36 0.55 11.47
C VAL A 12 6.43 1.62 11.23
N LEU A 13 7.07 1.55 10.07
CA LEU A 13 8.15 2.47 9.71
C LEU A 13 7.84 3.16 8.38
N MET A 14 8.14 4.45 8.30
CA MET A 14 8.17 5.16 7.03
C MET A 14 9.50 4.84 6.33
N MET A 15 9.44 4.09 5.24
CA MET A 15 10.62 3.61 4.51
C MET A 15 10.68 4.17 3.10
N ASP A 16 11.88 4.31 2.55
CA ASP A 16 12.07 4.50 1.11
C ASP A 16 12.01 3.14 0.40
N MET A 17 11.10 3.04 -0.57
CA MET A 17 10.87 1.86 -1.39
C MET A 17 11.12 2.18 -2.88
N PRO A 18 11.48 1.21 -3.72
CA PRO A 18 11.50 1.39 -5.16
C PRO A 18 10.14 1.89 -5.68
N SER A 19 10.14 2.73 -6.71
CA SER A 19 8.90 3.06 -7.40
C SER A 19 8.38 1.81 -8.13
N PRO A 20 7.07 1.53 -8.10
CA PRO A 20 6.52 0.34 -8.77
C PRO A 20 6.68 0.44 -10.29
N THR A 21 6.91 -0.72 -10.93
CA THR A 21 6.78 -0.88 -12.38
C THR A 21 5.35 -1.32 -12.69
N VAL A 22 4.76 -0.81 -13.76
CA VAL A 22 3.39 -1.14 -14.16
C VAL A 22 3.41 -2.39 -15.03
N ALA A 23 2.83 -3.49 -14.57
CA ALA A 23 2.76 -4.74 -15.31
C ALA A 23 1.51 -4.81 -16.22
N PRO A 24 1.43 -5.81 -17.12
CA PRO A 24 0.22 -6.04 -17.90
C PRO A 24 -1.03 -6.19 -17.02
N GLY A 25 -2.05 -5.40 -17.34
CA GLY A 25 -3.33 -5.38 -16.61
C GLY A 25 -3.37 -4.40 -15.43
N GLU A 26 -2.27 -3.68 -15.16
CA GLU A 26 -2.18 -2.78 -14.02
C GLU A 26 -2.23 -1.29 -14.41
N VAL A 27 -2.59 -0.48 -13.41
CA VAL A 27 -2.47 0.98 -13.43
C VAL A 27 -1.63 1.42 -12.22
N LEU A 28 -0.78 2.42 -12.42
CA LEU A 28 -0.07 3.06 -11.32
C LEU A 28 -0.86 4.27 -10.84
N LEU A 29 -1.09 4.30 -9.53
CA LEU A 29 -1.80 5.39 -8.87
C LEU A 29 -0.82 6.22 -8.05
N LYS A 30 -0.92 7.55 -8.17
CA LYS A 30 -0.26 8.48 -7.27
C LYS A 30 -1.21 8.78 -6.10
N VAL A 31 -0.94 8.14 -4.97
CA VAL A 31 -1.75 8.28 -3.75
C VAL A 31 -1.59 9.69 -3.16
N HIS A 32 -2.72 10.36 -2.90
CA HIS A 32 -2.76 11.67 -2.23
C HIS A 32 -3.02 11.54 -0.74
N ALA A 33 -3.94 10.65 -0.37
CA ALA A 33 -4.26 10.36 1.01
C ALA A 33 -4.74 8.91 1.14
N SER A 34 -4.52 8.32 2.31
CA SER A 34 -5.13 7.05 2.69
C SER A 34 -5.67 7.14 4.13
N GLY A 35 -6.88 6.64 4.33
CA GLY A 35 -7.51 6.50 5.64
C GLY A 35 -6.87 5.39 6.46
N ILE A 36 -7.08 5.45 7.78
CA ILE A 36 -6.70 4.39 8.71
C ILE A 36 -7.98 3.71 9.16
N CYS A 37 -8.11 2.43 8.83
CA CYS A 37 -9.25 1.62 9.22
C CYS A 37 -8.95 0.85 10.52
N GLY A 38 -10.00 0.39 11.22
CA GLY A 38 -9.83 -0.54 12.34
C GLY A 38 -9.08 -1.83 11.95
N SER A 39 -9.19 -2.28 10.70
CA SER A 39 -8.46 -3.46 10.22
C SER A 39 -6.95 -3.22 10.08
N ASP A 40 -6.51 -1.99 9.85
CA ASP A 40 -5.09 -1.63 9.90
C ASP A 40 -4.58 -1.67 11.35
N ILE A 41 -5.40 -1.22 12.31
CA ILE A 41 -5.09 -1.30 13.75
C ILE A 41 -5.01 -2.76 14.23
N HIS A 42 -5.95 -3.62 13.84
CA HIS A 42 -5.87 -5.06 14.13
C HIS A 42 -4.60 -5.68 13.54
N GLY A 43 -4.18 -5.23 12.35
CA GLY A 43 -2.90 -5.61 11.74
C GLY A 43 -1.70 -5.15 12.56
N PHE A 44 -1.67 -3.86 12.92
CA PHE A 44 -0.62 -3.25 13.73
C PHE A 44 -0.45 -3.97 15.06
N LEU A 45 -1.53 -4.31 15.76
CA LEU A 45 -1.47 -5.04 17.04
C LEU A 45 -1.11 -6.53 16.89
N GLY A 46 -0.88 -7.02 15.66
CA GLY A 46 -0.55 -8.43 15.42
C GLY A 46 -1.74 -9.40 15.53
N HIS A 47 -2.97 -8.90 15.59
CA HIS A 47 -4.19 -9.71 15.71
C HIS A 47 -4.70 -10.29 14.38
N SER A 48 -3.94 -10.10 13.29
CA SER A 48 -4.33 -10.55 11.95
C SER A 48 -3.21 -11.35 11.30
N GLU A 49 -3.41 -12.66 11.16
CA GLU A 49 -2.48 -13.56 10.45
C GLU A 49 -2.25 -13.17 8.97
N ARG A 50 -3.16 -12.37 8.39
CA ARG A 50 -3.04 -11.86 7.02
C ARG A 50 -1.99 -10.76 6.88
N ARG A 51 -1.58 -10.12 7.98
CA ARG A 51 -0.65 -8.98 7.97
C ARG A 51 0.73 -9.52 8.35
N LYS A 52 1.57 -9.74 7.34
CA LYS A 52 2.94 -10.24 7.49
C LYS A 52 3.94 -9.09 7.48
N PRO A 53 5.02 -9.12 8.29
CA PRO A 53 6.08 -8.13 8.21
C PRO A 53 6.60 -7.92 6.77
N GLY A 54 6.88 -6.67 6.41
CA GLY A 54 7.22 -6.23 5.06
C GLY A 54 6.03 -5.73 4.24
N LEU A 55 4.81 -5.80 4.78
CA LEU A 55 3.60 -5.33 4.10
C LEU A 55 3.49 -3.80 4.16
N ILE A 56 3.19 -3.16 3.02
CA ILE A 56 2.76 -1.75 2.95
C ILE A 56 1.27 -1.69 3.35
N LEU A 57 0.94 -0.86 4.34
CA LEU A 57 -0.44 -0.69 4.83
C LEU A 57 -1.22 0.36 4.01
N GLY A 58 -2.53 0.41 4.23
CA GLY A 58 -3.45 1.34 3.57
C GLY A 58 -4.28 0.67 2.48
N HIS A 59 -5.60 0.68 2.65
CA HIS A 59 -6.57 0.12 1.69
C HIS A 59 -7.76 1.05 1.41
N GLU A 60 -7.79 2.20 2.07
CA GLU A 60 -8.77 3.26 1.85
C GLU A 60 -8.00 4.45 1.26
N ALA A 61 -7.99 4.64 -0.06
CA ALA A 61 -7.13 5.64 -0.69
C ALA A 61 -7.86 6.50 -1.73
N VAL A 62 -7.42 7.76 -1.83
CA VAL A 62 -7.73 8.65 -2.96
C VAL A 62 -6.45 8.97 -3.72
N ALA A 63 -6.52 8.86 -5.04
CA ALA A 63 -5.36 8.94 -5.90
C ALA A 63 -5.73 9.45 -7.30
N THR A 64 -4.74 9.96 -8.03
CA THR A 64 -4.83 10.18 -9.47
C THR A 64 -4.13 9.04 -10.21
N VAL A 65 -4.63 8.69 -11.40
CA VAL A 65 -3.92 7.79 -12.31
C VAL A 65 -2.63 8.47 -12.78
N ASP A 66 -1.48 7.83 -12.51
CA ASP A 66 -0.16 8.31 -12.93
C ASP A 66 0.28 7.65 -14.24
N LYS A 67 0.07 6.33 -14.34
CA LYS A 67 0.39 5.54 -15.54
C LYS A 67 -0.61 4.42 -15.75
N VAL A 68 -0.83 4.04 -17.00
CA VAL A 68 -1.68 2.91 -17.39
C VAL A 68 -0.84 2.00 -18.28
N HIS A 69 -0.81 0.70 -18.00
CA HIS A 69 -0.16 -0.23 -18.92
C HIS A 69 -0.97 -0.33 -20.22
N ALA A 70 -0.30 -0.44 -21.37
CA ALA A 70 -0.95 -0.44 -22.69
C ALA A 70 -1.97 -1.57 -22.89
N SER A 71 -1.89 -2.64 -22.09
CA SER A 71 -2.83 -3.77 -22.13
C SER A 71 -4.13 -3.52 -21.38
N VAL A 72 -4.27 -2.40 -20.66
CA VAL A 72 -5.50 -2.04 -19.98
C VAL A 72 -6.41 -1.34 -21.00
N ALA A 73 -7.47 -2.04 -21.41
CA ALA A 73 -8.53 -1.49 -22.26
C ALA A 73 -9.69 -0.96 -21.39
N GLY A 74 -10.29 0.14 -21.82
CA GLY A 74 -11.47 0.75 -21.19
C GLY A 74 -12.79 0.23 -21.77
#